data_AF-A0A8D9S3W2-F1
#
_entry.id   AF-A0A8D9S3W2-F1
#
_cell.length_a   1.000
_cell.length_b   1.000
_cell.length_c   1.000
_cell.angle_alpha   90.00
_cell.angle_beta   90.00
_cell.angle_gamma   90.00
#
_symmetry.space_group_name_H-M   'P 1'
#
loop_
_entity.id
_entity.type
_entity.pdbx_description
1 polymer ?
#
loop_
_entity_poly.entity_id
_entity_poly.type
_entity_poly.pdbx_seq_one_letter_code
_entity_poly.pdbx_strand_id
1 'polypeptide(L)'
;MNGKYYLRYIEHQDGQETPVQIKFEDELIRLRRRGNVETNLFLDPTQETIMRYQTEYGMIKIDVLTESLEKDVDVKAPAGHLSVKYQLKQAGQLIGSYQLELQFAA
;
A
#
# COMPACT_ATOMS: atom_id res chain seq x y z
N MET A 1 23.48 0.19 4.52
CA MET A 1 22.81 1.47 4.21
C MET A 1 21.33 1.27 4.48
N ASN A 2 20.74 2.00 5.42
CA ASN A 2 19.34 1.78 5.83
C ASN A 2 18.39 2.44 4.81
N GLY A 3 18.27 1.81 3.64
CA GLY A 3 17.65 2.31 2.41
C GLY A 3 16.13 2.41 2.48
N LYS A 4 15.63 3.44 3.16
CA LYS A 4 14.21 3.80 3.13
C LYS A 4 13.97 4.79 2.00
N TYR A 5 13.16 4.40 1.02
CA TYR A 5 12.82 5.23 -0.13
C TYR A 5 11.34 5.57 -0.13
N TYR A 6 11.01 6.72 -0.73
CA TYR A 6 9.65 7.21 -0.80
C TYR A 6 9.28 7.53 -2.24
N LEU A 7 8.22 6.89 -2.72
CA LEU A 7 7.52 7.33 -3.93
C LEU A 7 6.30 8.14 -3.51
N ARG A 8 6.10 9.29 -4.13
CA ARG A 8 4.95 10.16 -3.92
C ARG A 8 4.36 10.53 -5.27
N TYR A 9 3.05 10.41 -5.38
CA TYR A 9 2.31 10.82 -6.57
C TYR A 9 0.89 11.23 -6.15
N ILE A 10 0.17 11.86 -7.08
CA ILE A 10 -1.23 12.25 -6.91
C ILE A 10 -2.03 11.37 -7.86
N GLU A 11 -3.02 10.65 -7.33
CA GLU A 11 -4.03 9.98 -8.13
C GLU A 11 -5.13 10.99 -8.49
N HIS A 12 -5.57 10.99 -9.75
CA HIS A 12 -6.70 11.77 -10.22
C HIS A 12 -7.82 10.78 -10.61
N GLN A 13 -8.82 10.61 -9.74
CA GLN A 13 -9.98 9.74 -9.97
C GLN A 13 -11.26 10.48 -9.65
N ASP A 14 -12.27 10.39 -10.52
CA ASP A 14 -13.59 11.02 -10.33
C ASP A 14 -13.55 12.53 -9.97
N GLY A 15 -12.56 13.24 -10.50
CA GLY A 15 -12.34 14.67 -10.19
C GLY A 15 -11.74 14.95 -8.81
N GLN A 16 -11.35 13.90 -8.06
CA GLN A 16 -10.68 14.00 -6.77
C GLN A 16 -9.18 13.73 -6.92
N GLU A 17 -8.37 14.64 -6.37
CA GLU A 17 -6.95 14.42 -6.15
C GLU A 17 -6.74 13.63 -4.84
N THR A 18 -6.05 12.50 -4.93
CA THR A 18 -5.69 11.67 -3.78
C THR A 18 -4.17 11.55 -3.67
N PRO A 19 -3.53 12.24 -2.72
CA PRO A 19 -2.11 12.09 -2.46
C PRO A 19 -1.79 10.66 -1.99
N VAL A 20 -0.80 10.06 -2.63
CA VAL A 20 -0.28 8.73 -2.29
C VAL A 20 1.18 8.81 -1.91
N GLN A 21 1.54 8.12 -0.83
CA GLN A 21 2.91 7.91 -0.44
C GLN A 21 3.16 6.42 -0.23
N ILE A 22 4.20 5.91 -0.89
CA ILE A 22 4.71 4.56 -0.67
C ILE A 22 6.08 4.67 -0.05
N LYS A 23 6.25 4.04 1.10
CA LYS A 23 7.55 3.86 1.75
C LYS A 23 8.03 2.44 1.46
N PHE A 24 9.17 2.34 0.79
CA PHE A 24 9.89 1.10 0.59
C PHE A 24 10.82 0.87 1.79
N GLU A 25 10.68 -0.29 2.43
CA GLU A 25 11.61 -0.80 3.46
C GLU A 25 12.21 -2.12 2.95
N ASP A 26 13.09 -2.77 3.70
CA ASP A 26 13.82 -3.96 3.20
C ASP A 26 12.89 -5.15 2.92
N GLU A 27 11.95 -5.46 3.82
CA GLU A 27 11.09 -6.66 3.71
C GLU A 27 9.62 -6.33 3.45
N LEU A 28 9.20 -5.08 3.68
CA LEU A 28 7.81 -4.65 3.58
C LEU A 28 7.68 -3.33 2.82
N ILE A 29 6.44 -2.96 2.51
CA ILE A 29 6.11 -1.60 2.10
C ILE A 29 4.98 -1.03 2.97
N ARG A 30 4.96 0.30 3.08
CA ARG A 30 3.83 1.02 3.67
C ARG A 30 3.24 1.96 2.65
N LEU A 31 1.94 1.81 2.39
CA LEU A 31 1.20 2.66 1.48
C LEU A 31 0.22 3.50 2.27
N ARG A 32 0.27 4.82 2.06
CA ARG A 32 -0.67 5.78 2.63
C ARG A 32 -1.37 6.52 1.49
N ARG A 33 -2.70 6.40 1.41
CA ARG A 33 -3.57 7.17 0.51
C ARG A 33 -4.42 8.12 1.34
N ARG A 34 -4.43 9.40 0.97
CA ARG A 34 -5.18 10.46 1.68
C ARG A 34 -6.37 10.93 0.81
N GLY A 35 -7.36 10.06 0.64
CA GLY A 35 -8.62 10.41 -0.02
C GLY A 35 -9.68 10.85 0.97
N ASN A 36 -10.97 10.67 0.63
CA ASN A 36 -12.09 10.89 1.56
C ASN A 36 -11.95 10.09 2.86
N VAL A 37 -11.36 8.91 2.77
CA VAL A 37 -10.92 8.14 3.94
C VAL A 37 -9.43 7.87 3.84
N GLU A 38 -8.72 8.10 4.94
CA GLU A 38 -7.30 7.78 5.01
C GLU A 38 -7.10 6.26 5.05
N THR A 39 -6.34 5.75 4.10
CA THR A 39 -5.97 4.33 4.01
C THR A 39 -4.49 4.18 4.32
N ASN A 40 -4.16 3.31 5.29
CA ASN A 40 -2.80 2.94 5.65
C ASN A 40 -2.65 1.42 5.53
N LEU A 41 -1.99 0.96 4.47
CA LEU A 41 -1.68 -0.45 4.24
C LEU A 41 -0.25 -0.75 4.65
N PHE A 42 -0.10 -1.88 5.35
CA PHE A 42 1.17 -2.44 5.77
C PHE A 42 1.28 -3.78 5.07
N LEU A 43 2.05 -3.81 3.98
CA LEU A 43 2.15 -5.00 3.14
C LEU A 43 3.44 -5.71 3.51
N ASP A 44 3.29 -6.72 4.34
CA ASP A 44 4.34 -7.57 4.88
C ASP A 44 4.04 -9.02 4.44
N PRO A 45 4.92 -9.66 3.64
CA PRO A 45 4.72 -11.04 3.21
C PRO A 45 5.02 -12.07 4.30
N THR A 46 5.59 -11.66 5.44
CA THR A 46 5.98 -12.57 6.53
C THR A 46 4.89 -12.76 7.58
N GLN A 47 3.91 -11.84 7.64
CA GLN A 47 2.84 -11.86 8.63
C GLN A 47 1.59 -11.12 8.14
N GLU A 48 0.42 -11.53 8.65
CA GLU A 48 -0.80 -10.75 8.50
C GLU A 48 -0.68 -9.43 9.28
N THR A 49 -1.18 -8.35 8.68
CA THR A 49 -1.20 -7.02 9.32
C THR A 49 -2.63 -6.52 9.49
N ILE A 50 -2.82 -5.45 10.25
CA ILE A 50 -4.15 -4.88 10.50
C ILE A 50 -4.19 -3.45 9.97
N MET A 51 -5.06 -3.23 9.00
CA MET A 51 -5.48 -1.90 8.58
C MET A 51 -6.61 -1.42 9.49
N ARG A 52 -6.49 -0.19 9.99
CA ARG A 52 -7.54 0.49 10.76
C ARG A 52 -8.20 1.53 9.86
N TYR A 53 -9.44 1.28 9.50
CA TYR A 53 -10.22 2.13 8.62
C TYR A 53 -11.19 2.97 9.47
N GLN A 54 -11.03 4.29 9.47
CA GLN A 54 -11.89 5.19 10.23
C GLN A 54 -13.10 5.59 9.36
N THR A 55 -14.29 5.23 9.82
CA THR A 55 -15.56 5.68 9.22
C THR A 55 -16.30 6.61 10.18
N GLU A 56 -17.37 7.25 9.70
CA GLU A 56 -18.28 8.03 10.55
C GLU A 56 -18.95 7.19 11.64
N TYR A 57 -19.08 5.88 11.41
CA TYR A 57 -19.67 4.92 12.35
C TYR A 57 -18.65 4.29 13.32
N GLY A 58 -17.37 4.67 13.20
CA GLY A 58 -16.29 4.18 14.06
C GLY A 58 -15.16 3.50 13.29
N MET A 59 -14.24 2.90 14.07
CA MET A 59 -13.05 2.23 13.55
C MET A 59 -13.36 0.78 13.16
N ILE A 60 -13.13 0.46 11.88
CA ILE A 60 -13.19 -0.90 11.35
C ILE A 60 -11.77 -1.46 11.31
N LYS A 61 -11.60 -2.70 11.78
CA LYS A 61 -10.35 -3.46 11.64
C LYS A 61 -10.48 -4.39 10.44
N ILE A 62 -9.51 -4.32 9.54
CA ILE A 62 -9.41 -5.16 8.36
C ILE A 62 -8.05 -5.84 8.40
N ASP A 63 -8.05 -7.15 8.34
CA ASP A 63 -6.84 -7.95 8.27
C ASP A 63 -6.31 -7.95 6.82
N VAL A 64 -5.00 -7.83 6.67
CA VAL A 64 -4.32 -7.72 5.38
C VAL A 64 -3.34 -8.88 5.26
N LEU A 65 -3.65 -9.79 4.33
CA LEU A 65 -2.78 -10.90 3.99
C LEU A 65 -2.02 -10.57 2.70
N THR A 66 -0.72 -10.34 2.80
CA THR A 66 0.14 -10.13 1.62
C THR A 66 0.52 -11.49 1.05
N GLU A 67 0.08 -11.79 -0.16
CA GLU A 67 0.34 -13.06 -0.85
C GLU A 67 1.67 -13.03 -1.61
N SER A 68 2.02 -11.88 -2.19
CA SER A 68 3.31 -11.64 -2.83
C SER A 68 3.70 -10.17 -2.73
N LEU A 69 4.99 -9.91 -2.61
CA LEU A 69 5.59 -8.57 -2.64
C LEU A 69 6.92 -8.64 -3.41
N GLU A 70 6.92 -8.07 -4.61
CA GLU A 70 8.10 -7.91 -5.44
C GLU A 70 8.37 -6.41 -5.61
N LYS A 71 9.59 -5.97 -5.32
CA LYS A 71 9.99 -4.58 -5.45
C LYS A 71 11.41 -4.49 -5.98
N ASP A 72 11.61 -3.59 -6.93
CA ASP A 72 12.91 -3.21 -7.45
C ASP A 72 12.94 -1.69 -7.59
N VAL A 73 13.92 -1.04 -6.95
CA VAL A 73 14.01 0.41 -6.90
C VAL A 73 15.46 0.82 -7.14
N ASP A 74 15.73 1.42 -8.29
CA ASP A 74 16.99 2.11 -8.53
C ASP A 74 16.87 3.55 -8.00
N VAL A 75 17.77 3.91 -7.11
CA VAL A 75 17.77 5.19 -6.41
C VAL A 75 18.78 6.16 -7.02
N LYS A 76 19.68 5.64 -7.86
CA LYS A 76 20.62 6.45 -8.66
C LYS A 76 19.94 6.91 -9.95
N ALA A 77 19.10 6.07 -10.54
CA ALA A 77 18.17 6.43 -11.60
C ALA A 77 16.75 6.25 -11.05
N PRO A 78 16.04 7.32 -10.63
CA PRO A 78 14.79 7.24 -9.86
C PRO A 78 13.66 6.53 -10.61
N ALA A 79 13.74 5.21 -10.65
CA ALA A 79 12.93 4.33 -11.46
C ALA A 79 12.82 2.98 -10.76
N GLY A 80 11.77 2.23 -11.10
CA GLY A 80 11.55 0.95 -10.48
C GLY A 80 10.17 0.38 -10.72
N HIS A 81 9.95 -0.73 -10.03
CA HIS A 81 8.76 -1.55 -10.13
C HIS A 81 8.33 -2.03 -8.74
N LEU A 82 7.02 -2.10 -8.53
CA LEU A 82 6.39 -2.75 -7.40
C LEU A 82 5.23 -3.61 -7.91
N SER A 83 5.25 -4.91 -7.59
CA SER A 83 4.11 -5.82 -7.73
C SER A 83 3.73 -6.34 -6.34
N VAL A 84 2.44 -6.22 -6.01
CA VAL A 84 1.89 -6.74 -4.77
C VAL A 84 0.57 -7.43 -5.04
N LYS A 85 0.37 -8.60 -4.43
CA LYS A 85 -0.94 -9.26 -4.32
C LYS A 85 -1.31 -9.37 -2.86
N TYR A 86 -2.52 -8.98 -2.51
CA TYR A 86 -2.99 -9.02 -1.15
C TYR A 86 -4.49 -9.25 -1.06
N GLN A 87 -4.90 -9.84 0.05
CA GLN A 87 -6.29 -10.04 0.41
C GLN A 87 -6.64 -9.18 1.62
N LEU A 88 -7.86 -8.66 1.62
CA LEU A 88 -8.47 -8.01 2.77
C LEU A 88 -9.49 -8.97 3.39
N LYS A 89 -9.43 -9.13 4.70
CA LYS A 89 -10.39 -9.92 5.46
C LYS A 89 -11.01 -9.10 6.57
N GLN A 90 -12.26 -9.38 6.89
CA GLN A 90 -12.94 -8.79 8.03
C GLN A 90 -13.62 -9.91 8.80
N ALA A 91 -13.31 -10.02 10.10
CA ALA A 91 -13.82 -11.10 10.95
C ALA A 91 -13.59 -12.51 10.35
N GLY A 92 -12.43 -12.72 9.71
CA GLY A 92 -12.06 -13.98 9.06
C GLY A 92 -12.68 -14.22 7.68
N GLN A 93 -13.61 -13.37 7.23
CA GLN A 93 -14.21 -13.47 5.90
C GLN A 93 -13.40 -12.66 4.89
N LEU A 94 -13.08 -13.26 3.73
CA LEU A 94 -12.51 -12.55 2.59
C LEU A 94 -13.49 -11.49 2.08
N ILE A 95 -13.08 -10.22 2.11
CA ILE A 95 -13.87 -9.09 1.61
C ILE A 95 -13.33 -8.55 0.28
N GLY A 96 -12.10 -8.89 -0.09
CA GLY A 96 -11.56 -8.57 -1.41
C GLY A 96 -10.15 -9.09 -1.64
N SER A 97 -9.83 -9.31 -2.91
CA SER A 97 -8.48 -9.65 -3.38
C SER A 97 -8.02 -8.59 -4.36
N TYR A 98 -6.78 -8.14 -4.20
CA TYR A 98 -6.26 -6.96 -4.88
C TYR A 98 -4.86 -7.24 -5.43
N GLN A 99 -4.56 -6.58 -6.55
CA GLN A 99 -3.23 -6.52 -7.11
C GLN A 99 -2.85 -5.05 -7.32
N LEU A 100 -1.66 -4.67 -6.83
CA LEU A 100 -1.06 -3.37 -7.05
C LEU A 100 0.17 -3.55 -7.94
N GLU A 101 0.15 -2.87 -9.09
CA GLU A 101 1.28 -2.81 -10.00
C GLU A 101 1.68 -1.35 -10.19
N LEU A 102 2.94 -1.03 -9.92
CA LEU A 102 3.53 0.26 -10.21
C LEU A 102 4.80 0.09 -11.01
N GLN A 103 4.93 0.92 -12.04
CA GLN A 103 6.16 1.16 -12.79
C GLN A 103 6.36 2.66 -12.82
N PHE A 104 7.55 3.11 -12.46
CA PHE A 104 7.85 4.55 -12.41
C PHE A 104 9.26 4.81 -12.90
N ALA A 105 9.44 6.00 -13.46
CA ALA A 105 10.71 6.60 -13.84
C ALA A 105 10.55 8.12 -13.78
N ALA A 106 11.58 8.84 -13.34
CA ALA A 106 11.62 10.30 -13.30
C ALA A 106 12.10 10.93 -14.62
#